data_AF-A0A1Y3DL59-F1
#
_entry.id   AF-A0A1Y3DL59-F1
#
_cell.length_a   1.000
_cell.length_b   1.000
_cell.length_c   1.000
_cell.angle_alpha   90.00
_cell.angle_beta   90.00
_cell.angle_gamma   90.00
#
_symmetry.space_group_name_H-M   'P 1'
#
loop_
_entity.id
_entity.type
_entity.pdbx_description
1 polymer ?
#
loop_
_entity_poly.entity_id
_entity_poly.type
_entity_poly.pdbx_seq_one_letter_code
_entity_poly.pdbx_strand_id
1 'polypeptide(L)'
;MKKKYSVLDDQDHTSDYDEGVRYREYKKSIRNIQINFEQWLSELKENINSYENDRLKKSAHTDCPPEFFSNNKKKINELENLYQNGVQTLDVMKIHFSQNKTYVLEISRYFSIFDKFKIQLQSLKNMFDKICVHNRINFCTQKDCSSVTYKNNEINHVIKERSALQYSISELDNIISIGHETNWKLKLQNNSITKQMKKINFLNEQIPKIHKIMKNIRYYTTRRIIILAITIASFIFLFFMLR
;
A
#
# COMPACT_ATOMS: atom_id res chain seq x y z
N MET A 1 27.00 68.88 -3.50
CA MET A 1 27.31 67.47 -3.18
C MET A 1 26.62 66.56 -4.18
N LYS A 2 27.35 66.00 -5.15
CA LYS A 2 26.80 64.99 -6.08
C LYS A 2 26.87 63.63 -5.38
N LYS A 3 25.72 63.01 -5.11
CA LYS A 3 25.66 61.62 -4.64
C LYS A 3 26.05 60.70 -5.81
N LYS A 4 27.19 60.02 -5.68
CA LYS A 4 27.55 58.89 -6.53
C LYS A 4 26.67 57.71 -6.09
N TYR A 5 25.78 57.27 -6.97
CA TYR A 5 25.18 55.95 -6.84
C TYR A 5 26.22 54.94 -7.33
N SER A 6 26.70 54.07 -6.44
CA SER A 6 27.47 52.91 -6.85
C SER A 6 26.55 52.02 -7.67
N VAL A 7 26.90 51.81 -8.93
CA VAL A 7 26.39 50.69 -9.72
C VAL A 7 26.75 49.43 -8.93
N LEU A 8 25.73 48.75 -8.41
CA LEU A 8 25.88 47.37 -7.94
C LEU A 8 26.21 46.55 -9.18
N ASP A 9 27.27 45.75 -9.10
CA ASP A 9 27.68 44.82 -10.14
C ASP A 9 26.48 44.02 -10.67
N ASP A 10 26.14 44.25 -11.93
CA ASP A 10 25.23 43.42 -12.73
C ASP A 10 25.95 42.10 -13.11
N GLN A 11 26.37 41.33 -12.10
CA GLN A 11 26.82 39.95 -12.27
C GLN A 11 25.86 39.02 -11.54
N ASP A 12 24.62 38.96 -12.03
CA ASP A 12 23.75 37.82 -11.78
C ASP A 12 22.67 37.75 -12.88
N HIS A 13 22.26 36.52 -13.22
CA HIS A 13 21.00 36.13 -13.88
C HIS A 13 20.99 35.55 -15.31
N THR A 14 22.09 35.49 -16.06
CA THR A 14 22.06 34.77 -17.36
C THR A 14 22.07 33.24 -17.21
N SER A 15 22.71 32.68 -16.18
CA SER A 15 22.74 31.21 -15.96
C SER A 15 21.42 30.64 -15.45
N ASP A 16 20.74 31.34 -14.52
CA ASP A 16 19.46 30.91 -13.95
C ASP A 16 18.33 30.92 -14.98
N TYR A 17 18.38 31.86 -15.94
CA TYR A 17 17.39 31.94 -17.01
C TYR A 17 17.49 30.74 -17.97
N ASP A 18 18.70 30.34 -18.35
CA ASP A 18 18.95 29.20 -19.25
C ASP A 18 18.63 27.86 -18.55
N GLU A 19 18.98 27.71 -17.28
CA GLU A 19 18.63 26.52 -16.49
C GLU A 19 17.10 26.35 -16.37
N GLY A 20 16.38 27.45 -16.11
CA GLY A 20 14.92 27.44 -16.05
C GLY A 20 14.22 27.16 -17.39
N VAL A 21 14.83 27.51 -18.52
CA VAL A 21 14.33 27.14 -19.86
C VAL A 21 14.53 25.64 -20.10
N ARG A 22 15.74 25.11 -19.87
CA ARG A 22 16.04 23.67 -20.01
C ARG A 22 15.16 22.81 -19.11
N TYR A 23 14.97 23.20 -17.85
CA TYR A 23 14.09 22.48 -16.93
C TYR A 23 12.65 22.38 -17.47
N ARG A 24 12.12 23.47 -18.05
CA ARG A 24 10.76 23.48 -18.62
C ARG A 24 10.63 22.53 -19.81
N GLU A 25 11.65 22.41 -20.64
CA GLU A 25 11.66 21.46 -21.77
C GLU A 25 11.65 20.02 -21.30
N TYR A 26 12.53 19.67 -20.36
CA TYR A 26 12.55 18.34 -19.74
C TYR A 26 11.23 18.00 -19.06
N LYS A 27 10.67 18.96 -18.30
CA LYS A 27 9.37 18.82 -17.66
C LYS A 27 8.24 18.57 -18.67
N LYS A 28 8.24 19.29 -19.79
CA LYS A 28 7.27 19.08 -20.87
C LYS A 28 7.41 17.69 -21.48
N SER A 29 8.64 17.23 -21.71
CA SER A 29 8.92 15.88 -22.19
C SER A 29 8.38 14.81 -21.25
N ILE A 30 8.71 14.89 -19.96
CA ILE A 30 8.22 13.96 -18.93
C ILE A 30 6.70 13.97 -18.82
N ARG A 31 6.08 15.15 -18.89
CA ARG A 31 4.62 15.25 -18.83
C ARG A 31 3.96 14.59 -20.03
N ASN A 32 4.52 14.73 -21.22
CA ASN A 32 4.03 14.06 -22.43
C ASN A 32 4.19 12.54 -22.31
N ILE A 33 5.34 12.05 -21.83
CA ILE A 33 5.56 10.63 -21.58
C ILE A 33 4.51 10.12 -20.58
N GLN A 34 4.28 10.84 -19.49
CA GLN A 34 3.26 10.47 -18.50
C GLN A 34 1.87 10.32 -19.12
N ILE A 35 1.41 11.32 -19.88
CA ILE A 35 0.08 11.33 -20.50
C ILE A 35 -0.05 10.16 -21.50
N ASN A 36 0.95 9.98 -22.36
CA ASN A 36 0.94 8.90 -23.35
C ASN A 36 0.93 7.52 -22.67
N PHE A 37 1.70 7.37 -21.59
CA PHE A 37 1.73 6.13 -20.82
C PHE A 37 0.35 5.81 -20.23
N GLU A 38 -0.27 6.78 -19.54
CA GLU A 38 -1.59 6.62 -18.93
C GLU A 38 -2.66 6.27 -19.97
N GLN A 39 -2.64 6.95 -21.11
CA GLN A 39 -3.58 6.70 -22.21
C GLN A 39 -3.40 5.29 -22.79
N TRP A 40 -2.18 4.94 -23.21
CA TRP A 40 -1.91 3.65 -23.86
C TRP A 40 -2.12 2.47 -22.90
N LEU A 41 -1.78 2.63 -21.63
CA LEU A 41 -2.04 1.63 -20.60
C LEU A 41 -3.55 1.41 -20.41
N SER A 42 -4.34 2.49 -20.39
CA SER A 42 -5.80 2.41 -20.25
C SER A 42 -6.45 1.73 -21.45
N GLU A 43 -6.06 2.14 -22.68
CA GLU A 43 -6.52 1.50 -23.92
C GLU A 43 -6.17 0.01 -23.97
N LEU A 44 -4.96 -0.35 -23.56
CA LEU A 44 -4.52 -1.74 -23.53
C LEU A 44 -5.29 -2.56 -22.49
N LYS A 45 -5.53 -1.98 -21.31
CA LYS A 45 -6.32 -2.61 -20.25
C LYS A 45 -7.77 -2.83 -20.68
N GLU A 46 -8.40 -1.85 -21.31
CA GLU A 46 -9.77 -1.99 -21.83
C GLU A 46 -9.86 -3.08 -22.90
N ASN A 47 -8.90 -3.14 -23.83
CA ASN A 47 -8.84 -4.19 -24.85
C ASN A 47 -8.63 -5.60 -24.27
N ILE A 48 -7.80 -5.74 -23.24
CA ILE A 48 -7.59 -7.03 -22.57
C ILE A 48 -8.85 -7.46 -21.80
N ASN A 49 -9.48 -6.52 -21.09
CA ASN A 49 -10.70 -6.78 -20.33
C ASN A 49 -11.90 -7.10 -21.22
N SER A 50 -12.06 -6.43 -22.36
CA SER A 50 -13.15 -6.70 -23.29
C SER A 50 -13.05 -8.13 -23.82
N TYR A 51 -11.84 -8.55 -24.22
CA TYR A 51 -11.57 -9.90 -24.67
C TYR A 51 -11.87 -10.95 -23.58
N GLU A 52 -11.45 -10.72 -22.34
CA GLU A 52 -11.73 -11.66 -21.25
C GLU A 52 -13.22 -11.76 -20.93
N ASN A 53 -13.94 -10.63 -20.93
CA ASN A 53 -15.38 -10.58 -20.70
C ASN A 53 -16.19 -11.25 -21.82
N ASP A 54 -15.79 -11.06 -23.08
CA ASP A 54 -16.44 -11.70 -24.23
C ASP A 54 -16.20 -13.21 -24.24
N ARG A 55 -14.99 -13.65 -23.86
CA ARG A 55 -14.66 -15.07 -23.67
C ARG A 55 -15.53 -15.71 -22.59
N LEU A 56 -15.83 -15.01 -21.49
CA LEU A 56 -16.69 -15.53 -20.42
C LEU A 56 -18.16 -15.65 -20.83
N LYS A 57 -18.61 -14.89 -21.84
CA LYS A 57 -20.02 -14.85 -22.29
C LYS A 57 -20.34 -15.80 -23.44
N LYS A 58 -19.35 -16.29 -24.21
CA LYS A 58 -19.57 -17.17 -25.37
C LYS A 58 -18.96 -18.56 -25.17
N SER A 59 -19.66 -19.59 -25.65
CA SER A 59 -19.12 -20.96 -25.75
C SER A 59 -17.89 -21.00 -26.66
N ALA A 60 -17.05 -22.02 -26.47
CA ALA A 60 -15.62 -22.13 -26.78
C ALA A 60 -15.13 -21.90 -28.23
N HIS A 61 -15.92 -21.34 -29.15
CA HIS A 61 -15.54 -21.13 -30.55
C HIS A 61 -16.06 -19.82 -31.12
N THR A 62 -15.56 -18.69 -30.61
CA THR A 62 -15.46 -17.48 -31.45
C THR A 62 -13.98 -17.23 -31.66
N ASP A 63 -13.52 -17.45 -32.90
CA ASP A 63 -12.11 -17.33 -33.27
C ASP A 63 -11.53 -16.02 -32.74
N CYS A 64 -10.50 -16.12 -31.90
CA CYS A 64 -9.75 -14.95 -31.49
C CYS A 64 -9.20 -14.28 -32.75
N PRO A 65 -9.38 -12.96 -32.94
CA PRO A 65 -8.80 -12.28 -34.09
C PRO A 65 -7.29 -12.58 -34.12
N PRO A 66 -6.74 -13.10 -35.24
CA PRO A 66 -5.36 -13.56 -35.32
C PRO A 66 -4.34 -12.46 -34.95
N GLU A 67 -4.76 -11.20 -35.01
CA GLU A 67 -3.93 -10.03 -34.69
C GLU A 67 -4.05 -9.54 -33.25
N PHE A 68 -5.02 -10.02 -32.45
CA PHE A 68 -5.24 -9.51 -31.08
C PHE A 68 -4.00 -9.70 -30.21
N PHE A 69 -3.44 -10.90 -30.25
CA PHE A 69 -2.28 -11.28 -29.47
C PHE A 69 -1.02 -10.51 -29.90
N SER A 70 -0.72 -10.46 -31.20
CA SER A 70 0.44 -9.74 -31.71
C SER A 70 0.36 -8.23 -31.47
N ASN A 71 -0.81 -7.62 -31.65
CA ASN A 71 -1.01 -6.19 -31.45
C ASN A 71 -0.86 -5.79 -29.98
N ASN A 72 -1.47 -6.54 -29.06
CA ASN A 72 -1.33 -6.27 -27.63
C ASN A 72 0.10 -6.51 -27.13
N LYS A 73 0.78 -7.55 -27.64
CA LYS A 73 2.20 -7.79 -27.32
C LYS A 73 3.09 -6.63 -27.80
N LYS A 74 2.84 -6.10 -29.00
CA LYS A 74 3.55 -4.93 -29.52
C LYS A 74 3.31 -3.70 -28.65
N LYS A 75 2.05 -3.40 -28.30
CA LYS A 75 1.70 -2.28 -27.40
C LYS A 75 2.34 -2.40 -26.01
N ILE A 76 2.43 -3.60 -25.45
CA ILE A 76 3.15 -3.84 -24.18
C ILE A 76 4.63 -3.44 -24.31
N ASN A 77 5.30 -3.86 -25.39
CA ASN A 77 6.70 -3.51 -25.61
C ASN A 77 6.89 -2.00 -25.84
N GLU A 78 5.95 -1.34 -26.53
CA GLU A 78 5.96 0.11 -26.72
C GLU A 78 5.81 0.86 -25.38
N LEU A 79 4.93 0.38 -24.49
CA LEU A 79 4.81 0.90 -23.12
C LEU A 79 6.09 0.70 -22.29
N GLU A 80 6.77 -0.44 -22.43
CA GLU A 80 8.07 -0.68 -21.77
C GLU A 80 9.12 0.32 -22.25
N ASN A 81 9.22 0.53 -23.56
CA ASN A 81 10.15 1.51 -24.12
C ASN A 81 9.83 2.93 -23.64
N LEU A 82 8.55 3.29 -23.59
CA LEU A 82 8.11 4.60 -23.13
C LEU A 82 8.41 4.82 -21.64
N TYR A 83 8.25 3.78 -20.81
CA TYR A 83 8.66 3.79 -19.41
C TYR A 83 10.17 4.00 -19.26
N GLN A 84 10.99 3.22 -19.99
CA GLN A 84 12.45 3.33 -19.92
C GLN A 84 12.92 4.72 -20.36
N ASN A 85 12.36 5.27 -21.43
CA ASN A 85 12.67 6.62 -21.91
C ASN A 85 12.36 7.67 -20.85
N GLY A 86 11.23 7.54 -20.14
CA GLY A 86 10.89 8.46 -19.07
C GLY A 86 11.80 8.34 -17.84
N VAL A 87 12.16 7.13 -17.43
CA VAL A 87 13.14 6.91 -16.34
C VAL A 87 14.49 7.53 -16.69
N GLN A 88 15.01 7.25 -17.88
CA GLN A 88 16.28 7.84 -18.33
C GLN A 88 16.22 9.36 -18.35
N THR A 89 15.10 9.94 -18.82
CA THR A 89 14.90 11.39 -18.84
C THR A 89 14.87 11.97 -17.41
N LEU A 90 14.23 11.27 -16.46
CA LEU A 90 14.23 11.68 -15.06
C LEU A 90 15.59 11.56 -14.38
N ASP A 91 16.38 10.54 -14.72
CA ASP A 91 17.76 10.39 -14.23
C ASP A 91 18.64 11.55 -14.70
N VAL A 92 18.52 11.92 -15.98
CA VAL A 92 19.18 13.09 -16.55
C VAL A 92 18.76 14.37 -15.82
N MET A 93 17.46 14.58 -15.60
CA MET A 93 16.96 15.72 -14.82
C MET A 93 17.51 15.75 -13.40
N LYS A 94 17.58 14.60 -12.72
CA LYS A 94 18.09 14.49 -11.35
C LYS A 94 19.55 14.91 -11.27
N ILE A 95 20.37 14.54 -12.26
CA ILE A 95 21.79 14.91 -12.32
C ILE A 95 21.91 16.42 -12.57
N HIS A 96 21.24 16.95 -13.60
CA HIS A 96 21.38 18.35 -14.01
C HIS A 96 20.80 19.36 -13.03
N PHE A 97 19.69 19.04 -12.37
CA PHE A 97 18.96 19.99 -11.51
C PHE A 97 19.08 19.67 -10.01
N SER A 98 20.09 18.91 -9.62
CA SER A 98 20.32 18.44 -8.24
C SER A 98 20.50 19.56 -7.21
N GLN A 99 20.93 20.75 -7.64
CA GLN A 99 21.21 21.88 -6.76
C GLN A 99 19.94 22.67 -6.39
N ASN A 100 18.91 22.64 -7.25
CA ASN A 100 17.67 23.36 -7.02
C ASN A 100 16.66 22.47 -6.25
N LYS A 101 16.46 22.76 -4.95
CA LYS A 101 15.58 21.99 -4.06
C LYS A 101 14.14 21.83 -4.59
N THR A 102 13.61 22.85 -5.27
CA THR A 102 12.25 22.81 -5.82
C THR A 102 12.16 21.83 -6.99
N TYR A 103 13.15 21.85 -7.88
CA TYR A 103 13.22 20.92 -9.02
C TYR A 103 13.47 19.49 -8.56
N VAL A 104 14.37 19.28 -7.59
CA VAL A 104 14.62 17.95 -7.00
C VAL A 104 13.34 17.33 -6.42
N LEU A 105 12.54 18.12 -5.72
CA LEU A 105 11.30 17.66 -5.13
C LEU A 105 10.26 17.29 -6.20
N GLU A 106 10.17 18.07 -7.27
CA GLU A 106 9.28 17.77 -8.40
C GLU A 106 9.73 16.54 -9.20
N ILE A 107 11.04 16.40 -9.46
CA ILE A 107 11.62 15.21 -10.10
C ILE A 107 11.34 13.95 -9.27
N SER A 108 11.47 14.03 -7.94
CA SER A 108 11.16 12.93 -7.03
C SER A 108 9.68 12.52 -7.09
N ARG A 109 8.76 13.48 -7.27
CA ARG A 109 7.34 13.18 -7.49
C ARG A 109 7.11 12.43 -8.80
N TYR A 110 7.82 12.81 -9.87
CA TYR A 110 7.75 12.08 -11.14
C TYR A 110 8.28 10.65 -11.02
N PHE A 111 9.40 10.41 -10.33
CA PHE A 111 9.87 9.05 -10.06
C PHE A 111 8.80 8.20 -9.37
N SER A 112 8.11 8.75 -8.36
CA SER A 112 7.01 8.04 -7.68
C SER A 112 5.84 7.70 -8.61
N ILE A 113 5.54 8.55 -9.61
CA ILE A 113 4.53 8.25 -10.64
C ILE A 113 5.01 7.10 -11.53
N PHE A 114 6.27 7.12 -11.95
CA PHE A 114 6.85 6.07 -12.78
C PHE A 114 6.93 4.73 -12.04
N ASP A 115 7.18 4.71 -10.73
CA ASP A 115 7.09 3.49 -9.93
C ASP A 115 5.69 2.86 -9.97
N LYS A 116 4.63 3.69 -9.94
CA LYS A 116 3.24 3.22 -10.10
C LYS A 116 3.02 2.65 -11.49
N PHE A 117 3.53 3.31 -12.53
CA PHE A 117 3.46 2.83 -13.91
C PHE A 117 4.12 1.48 -14.11
N LYS A 118 5.29 1.26 -13.49
CA LYS A 118 5.97 -0.05 -13.50
C LYS A 118 5.09 -1.15 -12.93
N ILE A 119 4.47 -0.91 -11.77
CA ILE A 119 3.58 -1.87 -11.11
C ILE A 119 2.36 -2.17 -11.99
N GLN A 120 1.74 -1.12 -12.54
CA GLN A 120 0.56 -1.26 -13.40
C GLN A 120 0.87 -2.04 -14.68
N LEU A 121 2.00 -1.75 -15.33
CA LEU A 121 2.45 -2.46 -16.52
C LEU A 121 2.75 -3.93 -16.21
N GLN A 122 3.42 -4.21 -15.09
CA GLN A 122 3.70 -5.58 -14.69
C GLN A 122 2.42 -6.38 -14.40
N SER A 123 1.44 -5.76 -13.74
CA SER A 123 0.12 -6.38 -13.51
C SER A 123 -0.57 -6.72 -14.84
N LEU A 124 -0.54 -5.79 -15.80
CA LEU A 124 -1.14 -5.96 -17.11
C LEU A 124 -0.43 -7.05 -17.94
N LYS A 125 0.91 -7.10 -17.89
CA LYS A 125 1.71 -8.17 -18.50
C LYS A 125 1.34 -9.54 -17.93
N ASN A 126 1.25 -9.65 -16.60
CA ASN A 126 0.86 -10.91 -15.96
C ASN A 126 -0.55 -11.35 -16.39
N MET A 127 -1.48 -10.41 -16.53
CA MET A 127 -2.83 -10.69 -17.03
C MET A 127 -2.80 -11.17 -18.48
N PHE A 128 -2.08 -10.46 -19.35
CA PHE A 128 -1.92 -10.83 -20.75
C PHE A 128 -1.26 -12.20 -20.92
N ASP A 129 -0.18 -12.48 -20.17
CA ASP A 129 0.54 -13.76 -20.21
C ASP A 129 -0.37 -14.93 -19.81
N LYS A 130 -1.23 -14.75 -18.78
CA LYS A 130 -2.25 -15.75 -18.40
C LYS A 130 -3.21 -16.04 -19.56
N ILE A 131 -3.66 -15.00 -20.26
CA ILE A 131 -4.56 -15.14 -21.41
C ILE A 131 -3.85 -15.87 -22.55
N CYS A 132 -2.58 -15.58 -22.80
CA CYS A 132 -1.79 -16.23 -23.85
C CYS A 132 -1.57 -17.71 -23.55
N VAL A 133 -1.22 -18.06 -22.30
CA VAL A 133 -1.07 -19.45 -21.85
C VAL A 133 -2.37 -20.22 -22.03
N HIS A 134 -3.50 -19.64 -21.61
CA HIS A 134 -4.81 -20.27 -21.76
C HIS A 134 -5.16 -20.54 -23.23
N ASN A 135 -4.81 -19.63 -24.14
CA ASN A 135 -5.04 -19.76 -25.57
C ASN A 135 -3.91 -20.48 -26.33
N ARG A 136 -2.94 -21.07 -25.62
CA ARG A 136 -1.77 -21.75 -26.20
C ARG A 136 -0.97 -20.88 -27.18
N ILE A 137 -1.01 -19.57 -27.00
CA ILE A 137 -0.25 -18.62 -27.81
C ILE A 137 1.16 -18.51 -27.25
N ASN A 138 2.12 -19.08 -27.98
CA ASN A 138 3.53 -18.95 -27.66
C ASN A 138 4.14 -17.82 -28.49
N PHE A 139 4.47 -16.70 -27.84
CA PHE A 139 5.32 -15.67 -28.44
C PHE A 139 6.82 -15.98 -28.35
N CYS A 140 7.18 -17.13 -27.76
CA CYS A 140 8.54 -17.64 -27.89
C CYS A 140 8.82 -17.82 -29.37
N THR A 141 9.75 -17.03 -29.90
CA THR A 141 10.36 -17.19 -31.21
C THR A 141 10.71 -18.66 -31.42
N GLN A 142 9.88 -19.36 -32.19
CA GLN A 142 10.31 -20.51 -32.96
C GLN A 142 11.23 -19.92 -34.04
N LYS A 143 12.49 -19.70 -33.67
CA LYS A 143 13.55 -19.72 -34.69
C LYS A 143 13.53 -21.14 -35.21
N ASP A 144 13.09 -21.31 -36.45
CA ASP A 144 13.31 -22.51 -37.22
C ASP A 144 14.78 -22.89 -37.11
N CYS A 145 15.07 -23.86 -36.24
CA CYS A 145 16.36 -24.51 -36.16
C CYS A 145 16.06 -25.98 -36.36
N SER A 146 15.98 -26.37 -37.64
CA SER A 146 16.27 -27.73 -38.03
C SER A 146 17.61 -28.13 -37.40
N SER A 147 17.64 -29.31 -36.78
CA SER A 147 18.80 -29.98 -36.18
C SER A 147 19.28 -29.53 -34.79
N VAL A 148 18.58 -29.91 -33.71
CA VAL A 148 19.28 -30.14 -32.43
C VAL A 148 18.61 -31.25 -31.62
N THR A 149 18.94 -32.51 -31.91
CA THR A 149 18.57 -33.68 -31.09
C THR A 149 19.39 -33.80 -29.80
N TYR A 150 20.13 -32.75 -29.39
CA TYR A 150 21.07 -32.79 -28.26
C TYR A 150 20.85 -31.73 -27.15
N LYS A 151 19.73 -30.97 -27.13
CA LYS A 151 19.47 -29.91 -26.11
C LYS A 151 18.16 -30.00 -25.33
N ASN A 152 17.43 -31.13 -25.37
CA ASN A 152 16.17 -31.24 -24.65
C ASN A 152 16.31 -31.33 -23.12
N ASN A 153 17.45 -31.78 -22.58
CA ASN A 153 17.60 -31.95 -21.12
C ASN A 153 17.75 -30.62 -20.37
N GLU A 154 18.51 -29.66 -20.90
CA GLU A 154 18.68 -28.34 -20.26
C GLU A 154 17.39 -27.51 -20.32
N ILE A 155 16.68 -27.55 -21.44
CA ILE A 155 15.41 -26.83 -21.60
C ILE A 155 14.34 -27.43 -20.68
N ASN A 156 14.28 -28.77 -20.56
CA ASN A 156 13.38 -29.43 -19.62
C ASN A 156 13.72 -29.11 -18.16
N HIS A 157 15.00 -28.95 -17.83
CA HIS A 157 15.43 -28.51 -16.51
C HIS A 157 14.95 -27.08 -16.20
N VAL A 158 15.13 -26.15 -17.13
CA VAL A 158 14.68 -24.76 -16.99
C VAL A 158 13.15 -24.68 -16.88
N ILE A 159 12.41 -25.52 -17.60
CA ILE A 159 10.93 -25.59 -17.49
C ILE A 159 10.51 -26.14 -16.12
N LYS A 160 11.20 -27.17 -15.61
CA LYS A 160 10.95 -27.69 -14.26
C LYS A 160 11.26 -26.66 -13.19
N GLU A 161 12.38 -25.95 -13.28
CA GLU A 161 12.72 -24.85 -12.36
C GLU A 161 11.68 -23.73 -12.43
N ARG A 162 11.25 -23.34 -13.63
CA ARG A 162 10.17 -22.35 -13.79
C ARG A 162 8.87 -22.80 -13.12
N SER A 163 8.49 -24.07 -13.26
CA SER A 163 7.30 -24.61 -12.62
C SER A 163 7.42 -24.65 -11.09
N ALA A 164 8.61 -24.98 -10.57
CA ALA A 164 8.91 -24.94 -9.14
C ALA A 164 8.86 -23.51 -8.60
N LEU A 165 9.44 -22.55 -9.31
CA LEU A 165 9.38 -21.12 -8.96
C LEU A 165 7.94 -20.60 -8.97
N GLN A 166 7.12 -20.99 -9.95
CA GLN A 166 5.72 -20.61 -10.01
C GLN A 166 4.93 -21.19 -8.84
N TYR A 167 5.21 -22.43 -8.45
CA TYR A 167 4.64 -23.04 -7.24
C TYR A 167 5.08 -22.29 -5.98
N SER A 168 6.37 -21.95 -5.85
CA SER A 168 6.87 -21.15 -4.72
C SER A 168 6.25 -19.76 -4.63
N ILE A 169 5.99 -19.10 -5.77
CA ILE A 169 5.28 -17.82 -5.80
C ILE A 169 3.83 -17.99 -5.34
N SER A 170 3.15 -19.05 -5.76
CA SER A 170 1.79 -19.34 -5.33
C SER A 170 1.70 -19.63 -3.83
N GLU A 171 2.68 -20.34 -3.27
CA GLU A 171 2.77 -20.56 -1.82
C GLU A 171 3.06 -19.26 -1.07
N LEU A 172 3.89 -18.38 -1.62
CA LEU A 172 4.15 -17.07 -1.04
C LEU A 172 2.87 -16.21 -1.01
N ASP A 173 2.09 -16.18 -2.08
CA ASP A 173 0.81 -15.48 -2.14
C ASP A 173 -0.18 -16.03 -1.10
N ASN A 174 -0.21 -17.35 -0.91
CA ASN A 174 -1.02 -17.99 0.12
C ASN A 174 -0.58 -17.57 1.54
N ILE A 175 0.73 -17.56 1.81
CA ILE A 175 1.29 -17.11 3.09
C ILE A 175 0.96 -15.63 3.35
N ILE A 176 1.04 -14.77 2.33
CA ILE A 176 0.66 -13.36 2.43
C ILE A 176 -0.83 -13.23 2.78
N SER A 177 -1.69 -14.01 2.12
CA SER A 177 -3.13 -14.05 2.39
C SER A 177 -3.43 -14.46 3.85
N ILE A 178 -2.83 -15.54 4.32
CA ILE A 178 -2.95 -16.02 5.71
C ILE A 178 -2.41 -14.96 6.70
N GLY A 179 -1.32 -14.28 6.34
CA GLY A 179 -0.75 -13.17 7.12
C GLY A 179 -1.72 -12.00 7.28
N HIS A 180 -2.40 -11.60 6.20
CA HIS A 180 -3.42 -10.56 6.23
C HIS A 180 -4.63 -10.96 7.09
N GLU A 181 -5.13 -12.19 6.93
CA GLU A 181 -6.26 -12.69 7.73
C GLU A 181 -5.91 -12.75 9.23
N THR A 182 -4.71 -13.24 9.56
CA THR A 182 -4.22 -13.31 10.93
C THR A 182 -4.07 -11.93 11.55
N ASN A 183 -3.51 -10.96 10.82
CA ASN A 183 -3.40 -9.58 11.27
C ASN A 183 -4.77 -8.96 11.56
N TRP A 184 -5.76 -9.23 10.70
CA TRP A 184 -7.13 -8.77 10.93
C TRP A 184 -7.74 -9.37 12.20
N LYS A 185 -7.59 -10.69 12.41
CA LYS A 185 -8.05 -11.38 13.62
C LYS A 185 -7.37 -10.81 14.88
N LEU A 186 -6.07 -10.55 14.85
CA LEU A 186 -5.33 -9.96 15.97
C LEU A 186 -5.83 -8.54 16.29
N LYS A 187 -6.10 -7.71 15.27
CA LYS A 187 -6.69 -6.37 15.48
C LYS A 187 -8.06 -6.45 16.16
N LEU A 188 -8.91 -7.39 15.74
CA LEU A 188 -10.22 -7.61 16.37
C LEU A 188 -10.09 -8.07 17.83
N GLN A 189 -9.19 -9.01 18.10
CA GLN A 189 -8.90 -9.48 19.46
C GLN A 189 -8.38 -8.33 20.33
N ASN A 190 -7.45 -7.53 19.82
CA ASN A 190 -6.89 -6.38 20.55
C ASN A 190 -7.97 -5.34 20.90
N ASN A 191 -8.90 -5.08 19.99
CA ASN A 191 -10.05 -4.22 20.26
C ASN A 191 -10.94 -4.78 21.38
N SER A 192 -11.16 -6.10 21.40
CA SER A 192 -11.92 -6.78 22.46
C SER A 192 -11.22 -6.67 23.82
N ILE A 193 -9.91 -6.95 23.87
CA ILE A 193 -9.08 -6.82 25.06
C ILE A 193 -9.12 -5.38 25.59
N THR A 194 -8.98 -4.39 24.69
CA THR A 194 -9.05 -2.97 25.07
C THR A 194 -10.40 -2.61 25.70
N LYS A 195 -11.52 -3.13 25.16
CA LYS A 195 -12.85 -2.94 25.75
C LYS A 195 -12.97 -3.60 27.12
N GLN A 196 -12.45 -4.81 27.29
CA GLN A 196 -12.43 -5.50 28.58
C GLN A 196 -11.58 -4.75 29.61
N MET A 197 -10.41 -4.24 29.20
CA MET A 197 -9.52 -3.45 30.07
C MET A 197 -10.21 -2.19 30.57
N LYS A 198 -10.97 -1.49 29.71
CA LYS A 198 -11.79 -0.34 30.14
C LYS A 198 -12.83 -0.72 31.19
N LYS A 199 -13.49 -1.88 31.07
CA LYS A 199 -14.43 -2.38 32.07
C LYS A 199 -13.73 -2.70 33.40
N ILE A 200 -12.56 -3.33 33.35
CA ILE A 200 -11.75 -3.63 34.54
C ILE A 200 -11.33 -2.34 35.24
N ASN A 201 -10.86 -1.34 34.50
CA ASN A 201 -10.49 -0.04 35.05
C ASN A 201 -11.68 0.65 35.73
N PHE A 202 -12.85 0.63 35.09
CA PHE A 202 -14.07 1.15 35.69
C PHE A 202 -14.41 0.43 37.01
N LEU A 203 -14.33 -0.91 37.05
CA LEU A 203 -14.56 -1.67 38.27
C LEU A 203 -13.54 -1.32 39.36
N ASN A 204 -12.26 -1.21 39.01
CA ASN A 204 -11.19 -0.83 39.93
C ASN A 204 -11.41 0.56 40.54
N GLU A 205 -11.98 1.51 39.80
CA GLU A 205 -12.35 2.83 40.34
C GLU A 205 -13.56 2.77 41.31
N GLN A 206 -14.47 1.81 41.13
CA GLN A 206 -15.69 1.68 41.95
C GLN A 206 -15.47 0.89 43.24
N ILE A 207 -14.57 -0.12 43.24
CA ILE A 207 -14.24 -0.93 44.42
C ILE A 207 -13.93 -0.10 45.68
N PRO A 208 -13.04 0.92 45.66
CA PRO A 208 -12.75 1.71 46.85
C PRO A 208 -13.95 2.54 47.34
N LYS A 209 -14.84 2.97 46.43
CA LYS A 209 -16.07 3.69 46.79
C LYS A 209 -17.04 2.76 47.53
N ILE A 210 -17.22 1.54 47.03
CA ILE A 210 -18.02 0.50 47.69
C ILE A 210 -17.45 0.17 49.06
N HIS A 211 -16.11 0.02 49.18
CA HIS A 211 -15.46 -0.23 50.46
C HIS A 211 -15.71 0.90 51.47
N LYS A 212 -15.68 2.16 51.04
CA LYS A 212 -16.00 3.33 51.88
C LYS A 212 -17.45 3.32 52.35
N ILE A 213 -18.41 3.01 51.47
CA ILE A 213 -19.83 2.86 51.82
C ILE A 213 -20.01 1.74 52.84
N MET A 214 -19.39 0.58 52.62
CA MET A 214 -19.46 -0.57 53.52
C MET A 214 -18.89 -0.26 54.91
N LYS A 215 -17.78 0.48 54.98
CA LYS A 215 -17.20 0.96 56.25
C LYS A 215 -18.16 1.89 56.99
N ASN A 216 -18.83 2.81 56.27
CA ASN A 216 -19.81 3.71 56.86
C ASN A 216 -21.03 2.95 57.39
N ILE A 217 -21.59 2.02 56.61
CA ILE A 217 -22.72 1.18 57.04
C ILE A 217 -22.37 0.46 58.34
N ARG A 218 -21.21 -0.22 58.39
CA ARG A 218 -20.73 -0.93 59.59
C ARG A 218 -20.59 0.00 60.79
N TYR A 219 -20.06 1.21 60.59
CA TYR A 219 -19.94 2.20 61.66
C TYR A 219 -21.31 2.63 62.23
N TYR A 220 -22.30 2.89 61.37
CA TYR A 220 -23.64 3.27 61.83
C TYR A 220 -24.36 2.15 62.57
N THR A 221 -24.25 0.89 62.13
CA THR A 221 -24.81 -0.25 62.86
C THR A 221 -24.15 -0.42 64.22
N THR A 222 -22.82 -0.39 64.29
CA THR A 222 -22.10 -0.47 65.58
C THR A 222 -22.48 0.69 66.50
N ARG A 223 -22.59 1.92 65.98
CA ARG A 223 -23.01 3.08 66.77
C ARG A 223 -24.43 2.92 67.34
N ARG A 224 -25.38 2.42 66.55
CA ARG A 224 -26.75 2.15 67.03
C ARG A 224 -26.78 1.10 68.13
N ILE A 225 -25.99 0.02 67.99
CA ILE A 225 -25.87 -1.03 69.01
C ILE A 225 -25.31 -0.46 70.32
N ILE A 226 -24.26 0.36 70.24
CA ILE A 226 -23.66 1.01 71.43
C ILE A 226 -24.68 1.91 72.14
N ILE A 227 -25.43 2.74 71.39
CA ILE A 227 -26.45 3.62 71.97
C ILE A 227 -27.52 2.80 72.70
N LEU A 228 -28.00 1.72 72.08
CA LEU A 228 -29.02 0.84 72.67
C LEU A 228 -28.51 0.17 73.95
N ALA A 229 -27.27 -0.32 73.94
CA ALA A 229 -26.64 -0.92 75.12
C ALA A 229 -26.52 0.09 76.27
N ILE A 230 -26.14 1.34 75.98
CA ILE A 230 -26.08 2.41 76.98
C ILE A 230 -27.48 2.71 77.53
N THR A 231 -28.50 2.79 76.67
CA THR A 231 -29.87 3.08 77.13
C THR A 231 -30.40 1.97 78.04
N ILE A 232 -30.20 0.70 77.66
CA ILE A 232 -30.60 -0.45 78.49
C ILE A 232 -29.85 -0.44 79.82
N ALA A 233 -28.53 -0.21 79.81
CA ALA A 233 -27.74 -0.12 81.04
C ALA A 233 -28.20 1.04 81.94
N SER A 234 -28.52 2.21 81.37
CA SER A 234 -29.06 3.35 82.11
C SER A 234 -30.44 3.05 82.72
N PHE A 235 -31.32 2.35 82.00
CA PHE A 235 -32.63 1.92 82.53
C PHE A 235 -32.48 0.91 83.66
N ILE A 236 -31.58 -0.07 83.52
CA ILE A 236 -31.27 -1.04 84.58
C ILE A 236 -30.70 -0.31 85.81
N PHE A 237 -29.76 0.61 85.61
CA PHE A 237 -29.16 1.39 86.69
C PHE A 237 -30.19 2.27 87.42
N LEU A 238 -31.05 2.99 86.69
CA LEU A 238 -32.16 3.76 87.26
C LEU A 238 -33.12 2.87 88.06
N PHE A 239 -33.45 1.69 87.55
CA PHE A 239 -34.30 0.73 88.26
C PHE A 239 -33.69 0.28 89.59
N PHE A 240 -32.38 0.07 89.64
CA PHE A 240 -31.68 -0.27 90.89
C PHE A 240 -31.53 0.92 91.86
N MET A 241 -31.44 2.15 91.37
CA MET A 241 -31.32 3.34 92.23
C MET A 241 -32.66 3.85 92.78
N LEU A 242 -33.77 3.53 92.11
CA LEU A 242 -35.14 3.89 92.53
C LEU A 242 -35.82 2.80 93.38
N ARG A 243 -35.16 1.66 93.55
CA ARG A 243 -35.58 0.59 94.45
C ARG A 243 -34.84 0.70 95.78
#